data_AF-E6TV16-F1
#
_entry.id   AF-E6TV16-F1
#
_cell.length_a   1.000
_cell.length_b   1.000
_cell.length_c   1.000
_cell.angle_alpha   90.00
_cell.angle_beta   90.00
_cell.angle_gamma   90.00
#
_symmetry.space_group_name_H-M   'P 1'
#
loop_
_entity.id
_entity.type
_entity.pdbx_description
1 polymer ?
#
loop_
_entity_poly.entity_id
_entity_poly.type
_entity_poly.pdbx_seq_one_letter_code
_entity_poly.pdbx_strand_id
1 'polypeptide(L)'
;MAALVAIPMLYMRYYPVASACMTLHEVNECKDGVIVDVRDYNMAYKEQFDNKKNIPLPYLHRFYGEIEAKKVIVLSSDIVSRNLSIRFLRKKGFIVIGYSIIDPKNIGSSEHVVNKKRRHCHEI
;
A
#
# COMPACT_ATOMS: atom_id res chain seq x y z
N MET A 1 -28.81 -10.51 12.35
CA MET A 1 -27.96 -11.09 11.28
C MET A 1 -27.04 -10.07 10.63
N ALA A 2 -27.52 -8.91 10.17
CA ALA A 2 -26.66 -7.91 9.51
C ALA A 2 -25.44 -7.45 10.34
N ALA A 3 -25.62 -7.17 11.63
CA ALA A 3 -24.51 -6.78 12.52
C ALA A 3 -23.43 -7.87 12.65
N LEU A 4 -23.83 -9.15 12.71
CA LEU A 4 -22.93 -10.30 12.84
C LEU A 4 -22.00 -10.46 11.63
N VAL A 5 -22.45 -10.02 10.44
CA VAL A 5 -21.65 -10.01 9.21
C VAL A 5 -20.92 -8.68 9.02
N ALA A 6 -21.54 -7.55 9.39
CA ALA A 6 -20.96 -6.22 9.23
C ALA A 6 -19.74 -5.98 10.14
N ILE A 7 -19.80 -6.41 11.41
CA ILE A 7 -18.69 -6.25 12.37
C ILE A 7 -17.36 -6.82 11.83
N PRO A 8 -17.28 -8.10 11.39
CA PRO A 8 -16.03 -8.65 10.87
C PRO A 8 -15.61 -7.98 9.54
N MET A 9 -16.54 -7.57 8.68
CA MET A 9 -16.21 -6.82 7.47
C MET A 9 -15.57 -5.46 7.79
N LEU A 10 -16.13 -4.74 8.75
CA LEU A 10 -15.60 -3.44 9.19
C LEU A 10 -14.24 -3.63 9.87
N TYR A 11 -14.10 -4.63 10.73
CA TYR A 11 -12.80 -4.95 11.37
C TYR A 11 -11.73 -5.25 10.31
N MET A 12 -12.05 -6.09 9.32
CA MET A 12 -11.17 -6.44 8.21
C MET A 12 -10.87 -5.26 7.27
N ARG A 13 -11.61 -4.16 7.35
CA ARG A 13 -11.37 -2.94 6.57
C ARG A 13 -10.56 -1.89 7.32
N TYR A 14 -10.87 -1.65 8.59
CA TYR A 14 -10.33 -0.50 9.34
C TYR A 14 -9.22 -0.87 10.32
N TYR A 15 -9.23 -2.07 10.91
CA TYR A 15 -8.23 -2.45 11.91
C TYR A 15 -6.83 -2.50 11.28
N PRO A 16 -5.80 -1.88 11.90
CA PRO A 16 -4.47 -1.76 11.32
C PRO A 16 -3.82 -3.11 11.05
N VAL A 17 -2.89 -3.10 10.09
CA VAL A 17 -2.10 -4.28 9.72
C VAL A 17 -0.65 -4.02 10.06
N ALA A 18 -0.06 -4.87 10.91
CA ALA A 18 1.35 -4.75 11.29
C ALA A 18 2.25 -4.98 10.07
N SER A 19 2.88 -3.92 9.58
CA SER A 19 3.86 -3.91 8.47
C SER A 19 4.71 -2.65 8.60
N ALA A 20 5.96 -2.69 8.14
CA ALA A 20 6.85 -1.54 8.27
C ALA A 20 6.35 -0.38 7.38
N CYS A 21 6.15 0.80 7.97
CA CYS A 21 5.98 2.01 7.19
C CYS A 21 7.33 2.40 6.58
N MET A 22 7.34 2.64 5.27
CA MET A 22 8.52 3.04 4.51
C MET A 22 8.31 4.41 3.87
N THR A 23 9.36 5.21 3.83
CA THR A 23 9.49 6.41 3.02
C THR A 23 9.66 6.05 1.54
N LEU A 24 9.42 6.99 0.61
CA LEU A 24 9.57 6.67 -0.82
C LEU A 24 11.02 6.39 -1.19
N HIS A 25 11.97 7.01 -0.46
CA HIS A 25 13.39 6.73 -0.59
C HIS A 25 13.71 5.28 -0.21
N GLU A 26 13.27 4.83 0.97
CA GLU A 26 13.44 3.44 1.42
C GLU A 26 12.76 2.44 0.47
N VAL A 27 11.58 2.78 -0.08
CA VAL A 27 10.93 1.95 -1.09
C VAL A 27 11.77 1.84 -2.36
N ASN A 28 12.35 2.94 -2.85
CA ASN A 28 13.16 2.95 -4.06
C ASN A 28 14.50 2.22 -3.88
N GLU A 29 15.09 2.28 -2.68
CA GLU A 29 16.35 1.61 -2.37
C GLU A 29 16.17 0.12 -2.05
N CYS A 30 14.97 -0.30 -1.68
CA CYS A 30 14.71 -1.69 -1.30
C CYS A 30 14.72 -2.61 -2.54
N LYS A 31 15.80 -3.39 -2.67
CA LYS A 31 15.97 -4.40 -3.73
C LYS A 31 15.36 -5.76 -3.41
N ASP A 32 14.86 -5.93 -2.18
CA ASP A 32 14.41 -7.22 -1.65
C ASP A 32 12.98 -7.60 -2.06
N GLY A 33 12.33 -6.85 -2.96
CA GLY A 33 10.97 -7.15 -3.38
C GLY A 33 10.48 -6.33 -4.57
N VAL A 34 9.25 -6.63 -4.98
CA VAL A 34 8.54 -5.88 -6.04
C VAL A 34 7.64 -4.83 -5.40
N ILE A 35 7.61 -3.65 -5.99
CA ILE A 35 6.72 -2.57 -5.58
C ILE A 35 5.36 -2.81 -6.24
N VAL A 36 4.32 -2.99 -5.43
CA VAL A 36 2.94 -3.15 -5.89
C VAL A 36 2.19 -1.86 -5.59
N ASP A 37 1.93 -1.09 -6.62
CA ASP A 37 1.14 0.14 -6.53
C ASP A 37 -0.35 -0.20 -6.69
N VAL A 38 -1.11 -0.03 -5.61
CA VAL A 38 -2.55 -0.36 -5.57
C VAL A 38 -3.44 0.87 -5.73
N ARG A 39 -2.85 2.03 -6.06
CA ARG A 39 -3.59 3.26 -6.39
C ARG A 39 -4.27 3.13 -7.74
N ASP A 40 -5.26 3.98 -7.98
CA ASP A 40 -5.88 4.09 -9.30
C ASP A 40 -4.86 4.51 -10.36
N TYR A 41 -5.02 4.03 -11.59
CA TYR A 41 -4.12 4.31 -12.72
C TYR A 41 -3.88 5.82 -12.91
N ASN A 42 -4.91 6.64 -12.70
CA ASN A 42 -4.85 8.09 -12.84
C ASN A 42 -3.90 8.77 -11.82
N MET A 43 -3.59 8.11 -10.70
CA MET A 43 -2.71 8.62 -9.64
C MET A 43 -1.28 8.07 -9.74
N ALA A 44 -1.12 6.86 -10.25
CA ALA A 44 0.14 6.12 -10.26
C ALA A 44 1.14 6.56 -11.35
N TYR A 45 0.73 7.40 -12.30
CA TYR A 45 1.55 7.86 -13.42
C TYR A 45 2.75 8.73 -13.02
N LYS A 46 2.70 9.36 -11.83
CA LYS A 46 3.68 10.40 -11.44
C LYS A 46 5.00 9.89 -10.89
N GLU A 47 5.06 8.64 -10.44
CA GLU A 47 6.27 8.09 -9.80
C GLU A 47 6.82 6.92 -10.59
N GLN A 48 8.06 7.02 -11.04
CA GLN A 48 8.77 5.96 -11.76
C GLN A 48 9.66 5.23 -10.75
N PHE A 49 9.36 3.96 -10.49
CA PHE A 49 10.25 3.05 -9.79
C PHE A 49 10.55 1.88 -10.73
N ASP A 50 11.79 1.42 -10.75
CA ASP A 50 12.27 0.44 -11.73
C ASP A 50 11.56 -0.93 -11.59
N ASN A 51 11.14 -1.30 -10.38
CA ASN A 51 10.49 -2.59 -10.08
C ASN A 51 9.02 -2.45 -9.64
N LYS A 52 8.27 -1.53 -10.27
CA LYS A 52 6.85 -1.27 -9.95
C LYS A 52 5.88 -2.04 -10.85
N LYS A 53 4.96 -2.79 -10.25
CA LYS A 53 3.71 -3.23 -10.89
C LYS A 53 2.54 -2.42 -10.37
N ASN A 54 1.84 -1.73 -11.27
CA ASN A 54 0.64 -0.97 -10.93
C ASN A 54 -0.62 -1.83 -11.12
N ILE A 55 -1.20 -2.26 -10.01
CA ILE A 55 -2.39 -3.11 -9.96
C ILE A 55 -3.37 -2.46 -8.96
N PRO A 56 -4.26 -1.57 -9.43
CA PRO A 56 -5.20 -0.88 -8.55
C PRO A 56 -5.98 -1.88 -7.68
N LEU A 57 -6.32 -1.50 -6.46
CA LEU A 57 -6.99 -2.38 -5.49
C LEU A 57 -8.19 -3.16 -6.07
N PRO A 58 -9.08 -2.58 -6.90
CA PRO A 58 -10.18 -3.33 -7.52
C PRO A 58 -9.72 -4.48 -8.43
N TYR A 59 -8.56 -4.33 -9.06
CA TYR A 59 -7.97 -5.27 -10.00
C TYR A 59 -7.01 -6.27 -9.33
N LEU A 60 -6.59 -6.01 -8.09
CA LEU A 60 -5.66 -6.85 -7.35
C LEU A 60 -6.11 -8.31 -7.27
N HIS A 61 -7.41 -8.56 -7.14
CA HIS A 61 -7.94 -9.94 -7.11
C HIS A 61 -7.74 -10.72 -8.40
N ARG A 62 -7.62 -10.05 -9.56
CA ARG A 62 -7.47 -10.69 -10.87
C ARG A 62 -6.01 -10.84 -11.27
N PHE A 63 -5.19 -9.84 -10.95
CA PHE A 63 -3.84 -9.71 -11.50
C PHE A 63 -2.73 -9.96 -10.48
N TYR A 64 -3.04 -10.36 -9.24
CA TYR A 64 -1.99 -10.71 -8.26
C TYR A 64 -1.05 -11.83 -8.74
N GLY A 65 -1.52 -12.70 -9.64
CA GLY A 65 -0.70 -13.77 -10.22
C GLY A 65 0.44 -13.26 -11.11
N GLU A 66 0.39 -12.01 -11.56
CA GLU A 66 1.47 -11.38 -12.32
C GLU A 66 2.62 -10.93 -11.42
N ILE A 67 2.46 -10.96 -10.09
CA ILE A 67 3.52 -10.55 -9.17
C ILE A 67 4.57 -11.68 -9.11
N GLU A 68 5.68 -11.49 -9.83
CA GLU A 68 6.76 -12.47 -9.99
C GLU A 68 7.60 -12.69 -8.72
N ALA A 69 7.42 -11.86 -7.68
CA ALA A 69 8.16 -11.94 -6.43
C ALA A 69 7.27 -12.30 -5.23
N LYS A 70 7.80 -13.11 -4.31
CA LYS A 70 7.12 -13.42 -3.03
C LYS A 70 7.13 -12.25 -2.05
N LYS A 71 8.16 -11.41 -2.08
CA LYS A 71 8.30 -10.24 -1.22
C LYS A 71 7.76 -9.00 -1.94
N VAL A 72 6.90 -8.25 -1.27
CA VAL A 72 6.22 -7.10 -1.87
C VAL A 72 6.21 -5.88 -0.94
N ILE A 73 6.31 -4.71 -1.54
CA ILE A 73 6.11 -3.41 -0.89
C ILE A 73 4.85 -2.79 -1.46
N VAL A 74 3.93 -2.35 -0.61
CA VAL A 74 2.63 -1.81 -1.06
C VAL A 74 2.66 -0.28 -1.12
N LEU A 75 2.32 0.31 -2.27
CA LEU A 75 2.03 1.74 -2.38
C LEU A 75 0.52 1.97 -2.45
N SER A 76 -0.01 2.83 -1.60
CA SER A 76 -1.45 3.13 -1.56
C SER A 76 -1.75 4.62 -1.43
N SER A 77 -3.01 5.00 -1.64
CA SER A 77 -3.50 6.38 -1.47
C SER A 77 -3.93 6.69 -0.04
N ASP A 78 -4.30 5.65 0.72
CA ASP A 78 -4.93 5.79 2.03
C ASP A 78 -4.75 4.51 2.88
N ILE A 79 -5.14 4.61 4.15
CA ILE A 79 -5.05 3.54 5.15
C ILE A 79 -5.95 2.35 4.82
N VAL A 80 -7.14 2.59 4.28
CA VAL A 80 -8.11 1.53 4.01
C VAL A 80 -7.63 0.68 2.85
N SER A 81 -7.22 1.32 1.75
CA SER A 81 -6.65 0.62 0.60
C SER A 81 -5.36 -0.12 0.95
N ARG A 82 -4.51 0.46 1.80
CA ARG A 82 -3.35 -0.23 2.41
C ARG A 82 -3.79 -1.49 3.16
N ASN A 83 -4.69 -1.38 4.14
CA ASN A 83 -5.05 -2.52 4.98
C ASN A 83 -5.66 -3.66 4.15
N LEU A 84 -6.53 -3.33 3.20
CA LEU A 84 -7.17 -4.30 2.32
C LEU A 84 -6.17 -5.01 1.42
N SER A 85 -5.28 -4.27 0.77
CA SER A 85 -4.24 -4.84 -0.11
C SER A 85 -3.26 -5.72 0.66
N ILE A 86 -2.75 -5.27 1.82
CA ILE A 86 -1.81 -6.05 2.63
C ILE A 86 -2.45 -7.35 3.12
N ARG A 87 -3.69 -7.30 3.63
CA ARG A 87 -4.43 -8.50 4.06
C ARG A 87 -4.65 -9.46 2.91
N PHE A 88 -5.06 -8.94 1.75
CA PHE A 88 -5.26 -9.74 0.55
C PHE A 88 -3.97 -10.45 0.12
N LEU A 89 -2.87 -9.71 0.01
CA LEU A 89 -1.57 -10.24 -0.41
C LEU A 89 -1.04 -11.28 0.58
N ARG A 90 -1.12 -11.03 1.88
CA ARG A 90 -0.73 -12.02 2.90
C ARG A 90 -1.57 -13.29 2.82
N LYS A 91 -2.89 -13.17 2.63
CA LYS A 91 -3.79 -14.32 2.45
C LYS A 91 -3.44 -15.13 1.19
N LYS A 92 -2.83 -14.51 0.18
CA LYS A 92 -2.36 -15.16 -1.04
C LYS A 92 -0.93 -15.71 -0.94
N GLY A 93 -0.28 -15.58 0.22
CA GLY A 93 1.06 -16.14 0.47
C GLY A 93 2.22 -15.18 0.19
N PHE A 94 1.96 -13.91 -0.08
CA PHE A 94 3.01 -12.91 -0.24
C PHE A 94 3.53 -12.43 1.13
N ILE A 95 4.83 -12.11 1.17
CA ILE A 95 5.51 -11.49 2.30
C ILE A 95 5.48 -9.98 2.08
N VAL A 96 4.57 -9.29 2.75
CA VAL A 96 4.52 -7.82 2.72
C VAL A 96 5.57 -7.26 3.68
N ILE A 97 6.68 -6.77 3.13
CA ILE A 97 7.83 -6.25 3.89
C ILE A 97 7.63 -4.81 4.35
N GLY A 98 6.79 -4.04 3.65
CA GLY A 98 6.44 -2.69 4.07
C GLY A 98 5.38 -2.03 3.19
N TYR A 99 5.05 -0.80 3.52
CA TYR A 99 4.12 0.02 2.75
C TYR A 99 4.49 1.50 2.75
N SER A 100 4.01 2.25 1.75
CA SER A 100 3.99 3.70 1.77
C SER A 100 2.63 4.23 1.34
N ILE A 101 2.16 5.29 1.99
CA ILE A 101 0.94 6.01 1.59
C ILE A 101 1.37 7.29 0.88
N ILE A 102 0.90 7.47 -0.36
CA ILE A 102 1.21 8.62 -1.20
C ILE A 102 -0.09 9.39 -1.44
N ASP A 103 -0.18 10.56 -0.81
CA ASP A 103 -1.30 11.46 -0.99
C ASP A 103 -1.05 12.37 -2.22
N PRO A 104 -1.86 12.27 -3.29
CA PRO A 104 -1.70 13.09 -4.48
C PRO A 104 -1.86 14.60 -4.23
N LYS A 105 -2.47 15.00 -3.11
CA LYS A 105 -2.68 16.41 -2.76
C LYS A 105 -1.43 17.11 -2.20
N ASN A 106 -0.35 16.39 -1.89
CA ASN A 106 0.87 16.98 -1.31
C ASN A 106 2.09 16.99 -2.26
N ILE A 107 1.93 16.74 -3.57
CA ILE A 107 3.04 16.62 -4.53
C ILE A 107 3.72 17.98 -4.85
N GLY A 108 3.32 19.09 -4.20
CA GLY A 108 3.84 20.43 -4.47
C GLY A 108 4.87 21.01 -3.47
N SER A 109 5.40 20.26 -2.50
CA SER A 109 6.33 20.83 -1.50
C SER A 109 7.32 19.80 -0.93
N SER A 110 8.38 19.51 -1.69
CA SER A 110 9.37 18.46 -1.37
C SER A 110 10.03 18.54 0.00
N GLU A 111 10.00 19.68 0.72
CA GLU A 111 10.53 19.77 2.09
C GLU A 111 9.47 19.66 3.20
N HIS A 112 8.24 20.12 2.98
CA HIS A 112 7.16 20.00 3.98
C HIS A 112 6.53 18.60 4.05
N VAL A 113 6.68 17.80 2.98
CA VAL A 113 6.18 16.41 2.91
C VAL A 113 6.94 15.50 3.87
N VAL A 114 8.25 15.67 4.03
CA VAL A 114 9.07 14.83 4.94
C VAL A 114 8.58 14.97 6.40
N ASN A 115 8.18 16.19 6.81
CA ASN A 115 7.75 16.46 8.18
C ASN A 115 6.28 16.07 8.46
N LYS A 116 5.39 16.08 7.45
CA LYS A 116 4.00 15.60 7.57
C LYS A 116 3.91 14.07 7.49
N LYS A 117 4.78 13.44 6.69
CA LYS A 117 4.86 11.98 6.52
C LYS A 117 5.25 11.25 7.81
N ARG A 118 6.02 11.91 8.70
CA ARG A 118 6.29 11.44 10.06
C ARG A 118 5.04 11.31 10.95
N ARG A 119 4.00 12.13 10.73
CA ARG A 119 2.77 12.11 11.55
C ARG A 119 1.86 10.94 11.21
N HIS A 120 1.66 10.66 9.93
CA HIS A 120 0.73 9.61 9.51
C HIS A 120 1.21 8.18 9.80
N CYS A 121 2.52 7.97 9.96
CA CYS A 121 3.09 6.70 10.43
C CYS A 121 3.28 6.62 11.95
N HIS A 122 3.13 7.72 12.70
CA HIS A 122 3.15 7.74 14.17
C HIS A 122 1.76 7.74 14.82
N GLU A 123 0.69 8.01 14.08
CA GLU A 123 -0.69 8.10 14.60
C GLU A 123 -1.44 6.75 14.66
N ILE A 124 -0.74 5.60 14.67
CA ILE A 124 -1.35 4.27 14.86
C ILE A 124 -0.73 3.57 16.06
#